data_AF-A0A3C1G2M9-F1
#
_entry.id   AF-A0A3C1G2M9-F1
#
_cell.length_a   1.000
_cell.length_b   1.000
_cell.length_c   1.000
_cell.angle_alpha   90.00
_cell.angle_beta   90.00
_cell.angle_gamma   90.00
#
_symmetry.space_group_name_H-M   'P 1'
#
loop_
_entity.id
_entity.type
_entity.pdbx_description
1 polymer ?
#
loop_
_entity_poly.entity_id
_entity_poly.type
_entity_poly.pdbx_seq_one_letter_code
_entity_poly.pdbx_strand_id
1 'polypeptide(L)'
;MMVSVGSKSGERPFCFPMQRISLTQDEKIIMFLKVGHRGAKSYEIENTLESFLRAIDLGVNALELDVRKSKDGKLIISHDDNLKKVYDEDIHVGEASLEELKRVTKNRIATLDEALHAIDGKVDRILVELK
;
A
#
# COMPACT_ATOMS: atom_id res chain seq x y z
N MET A 1 46.54 32.41 1.19
CA MET A 1 46.69 33.10 2.48
C MET A 1 46.70 32.03 3.56
N MET A 2 47.89 31.74 4.11
CA MET A 2 48.12 30.69 5.10
C MET A 2 47.69 31.16 6.49
N VAL A 3 47.07 30.28 7.26
CA VAL A 3 47.10 30.35 8.73
C VAL A 3 47.46 28.97 9.25
N SER A 4 48.60 28.91 9.93
CA SER A 4 49.14 27.73 10.60
C SER A 4 48.88 27.85 12.09
N VAL A 5 48.31 26.82 12.69
CA VAL A 5 48.39 26.55 14.13
C VAL A 5 48.75 25.09 14.30
N GLY A 6 49.90 24.83 14.93
CA GLY A 6 50.38 23.50 15.23
C GLY A 6 50.03 23.07 16.65
N SER A 7 49.81 21.77 16.84
CA SER A 7 50.05 21.09 18.11
C SER A 7 50.50 19.65 17.84
N LYS A 8 51.52 19.23 18.59
CA LYS A 8 52.18 17.92 18.51
C LYS A 8 51.36 16.87 19.27
N SER A 9 51.14 15.71 18.65
CA SER A 9 51.22 14.40 19.31
C SER A 9 51.08 13.29 18.26
N GLY A 10 51.76 12.18 18.50
CA GLY A 10 51.96 11.11 17.53
C GLY A 10 50.71 10.33 17.15
N GLU A 11 50.95 9.43 16.21
CA GLU A 11 50.03 8.50 15.54
C GLU A 11 49.34 9.08 14.30
N ARG A 12 49.90 8.70 13.14
CA ARG A 12 49.32 8.91 11.81
C ARG A 12 47.92 8.29 11.81
N PRO A 13 46.82 9.03 11.55
CA PRO A 13 45.58 8.37 11.23
C PRO A 13 45.84 7.66 9.89
N PHE A 14 45.62 6.35 9.87
CA PHE A 14 45.53 5.60 8.62
C PHE A 14 44.43 6.25 7.79
N CYS A 15 44.81 7.11 6.84
CA CYS A 15 43.91 7.65 5.85
C CYS A 15 43.64 6.49 4.88
N PHE A 16 42.62 5.69 5.19
CA PHE A 16 42.03 4.84 4.17
C PHE A 16 41.50 5.77 3.07
N PRO A 17 41.86 5.57 1.80
CA PRO A 17 41.21 6.32 0.74
C PRO A 17 39.73 6.02 0.84
N MET A 18 38.93 7.06 1.10
CA MET A 18 37.49 7.00 0.94
C MET A 18 37.27 6.82 -0.56
N GLN A 19 37.25 5.56 -1.01
CA GLN A 19 36.86 5.24 -2.37
C GLN A 19 35.45 5.77 -2.53
N ARG A 20 35.35 6.85 -3.30
CA ARG A 20 34.08 7.37 -3.78
C ARG A 20 33.50 6.24 -4.63
N ILE A 21 32.58 5.48 -4.06
CA ILE A 21 31.83 4.46 -4.78
C ILE A 21 31.07 5.23 -5.85
N SER A 22 31.59 5.22 -7.08
CA SER A 22 30.89 5.69 -8.25
C SER A 22 29.86 4.62 -8.57
N LEU A 23 28.65 4.78 -8.02
CA LEU A 23 27.52 3.93 -8.37
C LEU A 23 27.26 4.13 -9.86
N THR A 24 27.62 3.12 -10.66
CA THR A 24 27.21 3.00 -12.06
C THR A 24 25.69 2.83 -12.10
N GLN A 25 25.03 3.45 -13.08
CA GLN A 25 23.58 3.68 -13.17
C GLN A 25 22.66 2.44 -13.25
N ASP A 26 23.15 1.23 -13.00
CA ASP A 26 22.42 -0.01 -13.22
C ASP A 26 22.49 -1.02 -12.05
N GLU A 27 22.67 -0.54 -10.81
CA GLU A 27 22.32 -1.38 -9.64
C GLU A 27 20.81 -1.25 -9.39
N LYS A 28 20.03 -2.13 -10.03
CA LYS A 28 18.62 -2.35 -9.66
C LYS A 28 18.59 -2.80 -8.20
N ILE A 29 18.40 -1.85 -7.29
CA ILE A 29 18.14 -2.15 -5.88
C ILE A 29 16.92 -3.08 -5.87
N ILE A 30 17.14 -4.34 -5.48
CA ILE A 30 16.05 -5.29 -5.29
C ILE A 30 15.29 -4.83 -4.03
N MET A 31 14.34 -3.94 -4.23
CA MET A 31 13.41 -3.54 -3.19
C MET A 31 12.47 -4.72 -2.93
N PHE A 32 12.38 -5.16 -1.68
CA PHE A 32 11.39 -6.16 -1.29
C PHE A 32 9.97 -5.63 -1.59
N LEU A 33 9.12 -6.50 -2.12
CA LEU A 33 7.71 -6.18 -2.31
C LEU A 33 7.00 -6.31 -0.96
N LYS A 34 6.71 -5.17 -0.33
CA LYS A 34 5.90 -5.08 0.89
C LYS A 34 4.45 -4.89 0.47
N VAL A 35 3.67 -5.96 0.60
CA VAL A 35 2.26 -5.98 0.15
C VAL A 35 1.33 -5.76 1.34
N GLY A 36 0.48 -4.74 1.26
CA GLY A 36 -0.67 -4.59 2.17
C GLY A 36 -1.80 -5.53 1.77
N HIS A 37 -1.92 -6.68 2.43
CA HIS A 37 -2.99 -7.67 2.20
C HIS A 37 -4.34 -7.09 2.64
N ARG A 38 -5.22 -6.81 1.66
CA ARG A 38 -6.47 -6.05 1.81
C ARG A 38 -6.27 -4.68 2.45
N GLY A 39 -5.14 -4.04 2.15
CA GLY A 39 -4.68 -2.83 2.84
C GLY A 39 -4.03 -3.13 4.19
N ALA A 40 -4.28 -2.28 5.17
CA ALA A 40 -3.76 -2.38 6.53
C ALA A 40 -4.80 -3.00 7.47
N LYS A 41 -5.31 -4.19 7.13
CA LYS A 41 -6.46 -4.83 7.80
C LYS A 41 -6.33 -5.10 9.31
N SER A 42 -5.12 -5.00 9.85
CA SER A 42 -4.88 -5.08 11.30
C SER A 42 -5.12 -3.75 12.03
N TYR A 43 -5.22 -2.64 11.28
CA TYR A 43 -5.40 -1.28 11.79
C TYR A 43 -6.74 -0.69 11.36
N GLU A 44 -7.20 -1.02 10.15
CA GLU A 44 -8.45 -0.54 9.57
C GLU A 44 -9.30 -1.74 9.11
N ILE A 45 -10.56 -1.47 8.74
CA ILE A 45 -11.38 -2.49 8.10
C ILE A 45 -10.72 -2.91 6.79
N GLU A 46 -10.64 -4.21 6.53
CA GLU A 46 -10.05 -4.72 5.30
C GLU A 46 -10.78 -4.18 4.05
N ASN A 47 -10.05 -4.03 2.94
CA ASN A 47 -10.66 -3.75 1.65
C ASN A 47 -11.45 -2.42 1.57
N THR A 48 -11.12 -1.45 2.44
CA THR A 48 -11.64 -0.07 2.37
C THR A 48 -10.56 0.90 1.92
N LEU A 49 -10.97 2.10 1.46
CA LEU A 49 -10.04 3.15 1.06
C LEU A 49 -9.14 3.58 2.23
N GLU A 50 -9.69 3.67 3.45
CA GLU A 50 -8.93 4.01 4.65
C GLU A 50 -7.83 2.98 4.91
N SER A 51 -8.13 1.69 4.70
CA SER A 51 -7.15 0.60 4.84
C SER A 51 -6.01 0.70 3.83
N PHE A 52 -6.33 1.05 2.59
CA PHE A 52 -5.33 1.24 1.54
C PHE A 52 -4.43 2.43 1.83
N LEU A 53 -5.02 3.59 2.17
CA LEU A 53 -4.27 4.78 2.54
C LEU A 53 -3.40 4.53 3.77
N ARG A 54 -3.93 3.84 4.79
CA ARG A 54 -3.17 3.48 5.99
C ARG A 54 -2.00 2.57 5.66
N ALA A 55 -2.15 1.61 4.75
CA ALA A 55 -1.04 0.75 4.35
C ALA A 55 0.06 1.54 3.62
N ILE A 56 -0.33 2.48 2.77
CA ILE A 56 0.60 3.39 2.08
C ILE A 56 1.36 4.24 3.10
N ASP A 57 0.67 4.80 4.10
CA ASP A 57 1.30 5.56 5.20
C ASP A 57 2.30 4.72 6.01
N LEU A 58 2.07 3.40 6.11
CA LEU A 58 2.98 2.43 6.74
C LEU A 58 4.15 2.01 5.82
N GLY A 59 4.21 2.54 4.60
CA GLY A 59 5.31 2.37 3.67
C GLY A 59 5.26 1.05 2.89
N VAL A 60 4.08 0.47 2.66
CA VAL A 60 3.94 -0.61 1.66
C VAL A 60 4.18 -0.04 0.26
N ASN A 61 4.77 -0.83 -0.63
CA ASN A 61 4.97 -0.45 -2.04
C ASN A 61 4.07 -1.24 -3.00
N ALA A 62 3.25 -2.14 -2.46
CA ALA A 62 2.18 -2.79 -3.19
C ALA A 62 0.95 -2.99 -2.31
N LEU A 63 -0.20 -3.06 -2.95
CA LEU A 63 -1.47 -3.40 -2.31
C LEU A 63 -2.02 -4.67 -2.92
N GLU A 64 -2.69 -5.47 -2.10
CA GLU A 64 -3.55 -6.54 -2.55
C GLU A 64 -5.00 -6.21 -2.17
N LEU A 65 -5.93 -6.55 -3.06
CA LEU A 65 -7.36 -6.34 -2.88
C LEU A 65 -8.19 -7.43 -3.56
N ASP A 66 -9.41 -7.60 -3.09
CA ASP A 66 -10.36 -8.60 -3.60
C ASP A 66 -11.48 -7.94 -4.39
N VAL A 67 -11.80 -8.46 -5.58
CA VAL A 67 -12.88 -7.92 -6.43
C VAL A 67 -14.01 -8.93 -6.59
N ARG A 68 -15.23 -8.45 -6.35
CA ARG A 68 -16.49 -9.16 -6.63
C ARG A 68 -17.40 -8.32 -7.52
N LYS A 69 -18.39 -8.97 -8.11
CA LYS A 69 -19.43 -8.33 -8.93
C LYS A 69 -20.72 -8.19 -8.11
N SER A 70 -21.31 -6.99 -8.09
CA SER A 70 -22.63 -6.73 -7.53
C SER A 70 -23.76 -7.23 -8.45
N LYS A 71 -25.00 -7.22 -7.97
CA LYS A 71 -26.19 -7.61 -8.76
C LYS A 71 -26.38 -6.79 -10.03
N ASP A 72 -26.11 -5.48 -9.96
CA ASP A 72 -26.17 -4.54 -11.08
C ASP A 72 -24.88 -4.52 -11.93
N GLY A 73 -23.96 -5.44 -11.66
CA GLY A 73 -22.78 -5.71 -12.47
C GLY A 73 -21.60 -4.78 -12.26
N LYS A 74 -21.57 -4.05 -11.14
CA LYS A 74 -20.44 -3.20 -10.74
C LYS A 74 -19.37 -4.04 -10.08
N LEU A 75 -18.11 -3.69 -10.32
CA LEU A 75 -16.95 -4.28 -9.66
C LEU A 75 -16.74 -3.58 -8.32
N ILE A 76 -16.86 -4.32 -7.23
CA ILE A 76 -16.71 -3.83 -5.87
C ILE A 76 -15.53 -4.50 -5.19
N ILE A 77 -14.99 -3.82 -4.19
CA ILE A 77 -13.94 -4.34 -3.33
C ILE A 77 -14.58 -5.09 -2.14
N SER A 78 -14.47 -6.42 -2.13
CA SER A 78 -14.97 -7.29 -1.04
C SER A 78 -14.38 -8.69 -1.13
N HIS A 79 -13.93 -9.25 -0.01
CA HIS A 79 -13.39 -10.61 0.04
C HIS A 79 -14.50 -11.67 0.10
N ASP A 80 -15.35 -11.58 1.12
CA ASP A 80 -16.43 -12.54 1.35
C ASP A 80 -17.61 -12.25 0.43
N ASP A 81 -18.41 -13.28 0.15
CA ASP A 81 -19.63 -13.18 -0.65
C ASP A 81 -20.81 -12.61 0.15
N ASN A 82 -20.71 -12.57 1.48
CA ASN A 82 -21.66 -11.97 2.41
C ASN A 82 -20.97 -10.95 3.33
N LEU A 83 -21.65 -9.84 3.62
CA LEU A 83 -21.10 -8.73 4.42
C LEU A 83 -21.11 -8.97 5.94
N LYS A 84 -21.67 -10.10 6.41
CA LYS A 84 -21.92 -10.37 7.83
C LYS A 84 -20.68 -10.28 8.70
N LYS A 85 -19.53 -10.76 8.21
CA LYS A 85 -18.29 -10.79 8.99
C LYS A 85 -17.66 -9.41 9.18
N VAL A 86 -17.72 -8.56 8.15
CA VAL A 86 -16.99 -7.28 8.10
C VAL A 86 -17.87 -6.12 8.54
N TYR A 87 -19.16 -6.14 8.19
CA TYR A 87 -20.11 -5.06 8.40
C TYR A 87 -21.28 -5.42 9.32
N ASP A 88 -21.38 -6.68 9.78
CA ASP A 88 -22.51 -7.21 10.58
C ASP A 88 -23.87 -7.21 9.83
N GLU A 89 -23.84 -7.03 8.52
CA GLU A 89 -25.01 -7.01 7.63
C GLU A 89 -25.18 -8.36 6.92
N ASP A 90 -26.32 -9.02 7.08
CA ASP A 90 -26.60 -10.30 6.42
C ASP A 90 -27.09 -10.09 4.97
N ILE A 91 -26.16 -9.67 4.11
CA ILE A 91 -26.42 -9.32 2.71
C ILE A 91 -25.35 -9.97 1.84
N HIS A 92 -25.80 -10.72 0.84
CA HIS A 92 -24.94 -11.27 -0.20
C HIS A 92 -24.58 -10.21 -1.25
N VAL A 93 -23.28 -10.05 -1.49
CA VAL A 93 -22.71 -9.09 -2.44
C VAL A 93 -23.28 -9.25 -3.85
N GLY A 94 -23.39 -10.49 -4.32
CA GLY A 94 -23.90 -10.80 -5.67
C GLY A 94 -25.40 -10.56 -5.84
N GLU A 95 -26.13 -10.35 -4.74
CA GLU A 95 -27.59 -10.22 -4.72
C GLU A 95 -28.07 -8.79 -4.44
N ALA A 96 -27.15 -7.89 -4.09
CA ALA A 96 -27.43 -6.48 -3.83
C ALA A 96 -26.82 -5.56 -4.90
N SER A 97 -27.49 -4.44 -5.17
CA SER A 97 -26.97 -3.38 -6.04
C SER A 97 -25.87 -2.58 -5.35
N LEU A 98 -25.02 -1.89 -6.12
CA LEU A 98 -24.00 -1.00 -5.57
C LEU A 98 -24.58 0.04 -4.60
N GLU A 99 -25.76 0.60 -4.92
CA GLU A 99 -26.39 1.61 -4.08
C GLU A 99 -26.80 1.04 -2.71
N GLU A 100 -27.39 -0.16 -2.68
CA GLU A 100 -27.74 -0.85 -1.44
C GLU A 100 -26.50 -1.18 -0.62
N LEU A 101 -25.46 -1.73 -1.27
CA LEU A 101 -24.18 -2.06 -0.63
C LEU A 101 -23.52 -0.82 -0.01
N LYS A 102 -23.50 0.30 -0.72
CA LYS A 102 -22.99 1.58 -0.18
C LYS A 102 -23.84 2.08 0.99
N ARG A 103 -25.16 1.96 0.91
CA ARG A 103 -26.07 2.41 1.97
C ARG A 103 -25.83 1.65 3.28
N VAL A 104 -25.79 0.31 3.22
CA VAL A 104 -25.63 -0.54 4.43
C VAL A 104 -24.23 -0.42 5.03
N THR A 105 -23.21 -0.22 4.18
CA THR A 105 -21.83 -0.04 4.65
C THR A 105 -21.47 1.41 4.97
N LYS A 106 -22.42 2.35 4.95
CA LYS A 106 -22.18 3.79 5.18
C LYS A 106 -21.10 4.36 4.25
N ASN A 107 -21.15 3.97 2.97
CA ASN A 107 -20.21 4.31 1.89
C ASN A 107 -18.78 3.79 2.06
N ARG A 108 -18.57 2.77 2.91
CA ARG A 108 -17.23 2.18 3.10
C ARG A 108 -16.86 1.14 2.04
N ILE A 109 -17.84 0.47 1.44
CA ILE A 109 -17.59 -0.33 0.23
C ILE A 109 -17.26 0.61 -0.93
N ALA A 110 -16.09 0.38 -1.50
CA ALA A 110 -15.61 1.05 -2.70
C ALA A 110 -15.83 0.18 -3.95
N THR A 111 -16.01 0.84 -5.08
CA THR A 111 -15.82 0.21 -6.39
C THR A 111 -14.35 0.04 -6.71
N LEU A 112 -14.04 -0.82 -7.69
CA LEU A 112 -12.66 -0.95 -8.17
C LEU A 112 -12.12 0.38 -8.72
N ASP A 113 -12.92 1.12 -9.51
CA ASP A 113 -12.55 2.44 -10.01
C ASP A 113 -12.21 3.44 -8.88
N GLU A 114 -13.03 3.49 -7.83
CA GLU A 114 -12.78 4.36 -6.68
C GLU A 114 -11.49 3.99 -5.95
N ALA A 115 -11.24 2.69 -5.76
CA ALA A 115 -10.02 2.21 -5.12
C ALA A 115 -8.78 2.55 -5.95
N LEU A 116 -8.81 2.28 -7.27
CA LEU A 116 -7.72 2.60 -8.18
C LEU A 116 -7.43 4.10 -8.23
N HIS A 117 -8.47 4.94 -8.30
CA HIS A 117 -8.32 6.39 -8.28
C HIS A 117 -7.70 6.89 -6.96
N ALA A 118 -8.08 6.30 -5.82
CA ALA A 118 -7.56 6.70 -4.52
C ALA A 118 -6.07 6.36 -4.32
N ILE A 119 -5.57 5.32 -4.99
CA ILE A 119 -4.20 4.81 -4.85
C ILE A 119 -3.31 5.10 -6.07
N ASP A 120 -3.84 5.81 -7.08
CA ASP A 120 -3.13 6.12 -8.31
C ASP A 120 -1.80 6.83 -8.03
N GLY A 121 -0.72 6.30 -8.60
CA GLY A 121 0.65 6.78 -8.40
C GLY A 121 1.22 6.64 -6.98
N LYS A 122 0.52 5.98 -6.04
CA LYS A 122 0.99 5.85 -4.65
C LYS A 122 1.72 4.55 -4.34
N VAL A 123 1.57 3.53 -5.17
CA VAL A 123 2.21 2.20 -5.02
C VAL A 123 2.76 1.72 -6.36
N ASP A 124 3.78 0.86 -6.32
CA ASP A 124 4.43 0.33 -7.52
C ASP A 124 3.57 -0.75 -8.20
N ARG A 125 2.78 -1.50 -7.41
CA ARG A 125 1.98 -2.64 -7.88
C ARG A 125 0.67 -2.78 -7.13
N ILE A 126 -0.34 -3.29 -7.83
CA ILE A 126 -1.62 -3.69 -7.26
C ILE A 126 -1.86 -5.15 -7.65
N LEU A 127 -2.10 -6.00 -6.66
CA LEU A 127 -2.45 -7.39 -6.83
C LEU A 127 -3.97 -7.50 -6.69
N VAL A 128 -4.62 -7.96 -7.75
CA VAL A 128 -6.08 -8.08 -7.79
C VAL A 128 -6.45 -9.55 -7.72
N GLU A 129 -7.10 -9.96 -6.63
CA GLU A 129 -7.72 -11.27 -6.51
C GLU A 129 -9.16 -11.23 -7.08
N LEU A 130 -9.48 -12.14 -8.00
CA LEU A 130 -10.83 -12.29 -8.55
C LEU A 130 -11.58 -13.37 -7.75
N LYS A 131 -12.78 -13.03 -7.27
CA LYS A 131 -13.60 -13.86 -6.38
C LYS A 131 -14.91 -14.35 -6.98
#